data_AF-A0A537KIH9-F1
#
_entry.id   AF-A0A537KIH9-F1
#
_cell.length_a   1.000
_cell.length_b   1.000
_cell.length_c   1.000
_cell.angle_alpha   90.00
_cell.angle_beta   90.00
_cell.angle_gamma   90.00
#
_symmetry.space_group_name_H-M   'P 1'
#
loop_
_entity.id
_entity.type
_entity.pdbx_description
1 polymer ?
#
loop_
_entity_poly.entity_id
_entity_poly.type
_entity_poly.pdbx_seq_one_letter_code
_entity_poly.pdbx_strand_id
1 'polypeptide(L)'
;MKILFFILIIGCIVTACGDDQQSTVSTTQPEKYNITKDTTVTAGEMKRYWLVLLQKGPNRNQDSISAEKIQAAHMANINRLAKEGKLVMAGPIGVEDDLRGIFLMNCADSTEVENFVMTDSAVITGRLIMKYYPWWTMKGKYVFK
;
A
#
# COMPACT_ATOMS: atom_id res chain seq x y z
N MET A 1 -66.29 -32.81 21.37
CA MET A 1 -66.02 -31.68 22.31
C MET A 1 -64.81 -32.05 23.16
N LYS A 2 -63.89 -31.09 23.33
CA LYS A 2 -62.69 -31.07 24.21
C LYS A 2 -61.36 -31.63 23.66
N ILE A 3 -60.67 -30.71 23.00
CA ILE A 3 -59.22 -30.38 22.99
C ILE A 3 -58.38 -31.04 24.10
N LEU A 4 -57.19 -31.54 23.75
CA LEU A 4 -55.95 -31.19 24.45
C LEU A 4 -54.70 -31.44 23.59
N PHE A 5 -53.93 -30.36 23.41
CA PHE A 5 -52.58 -30.35 22.82
C PHE A 5 -51.58 -31.05 23.74
N PHE A 6 -50.62 -31.78 23.16
CA PHE A 6 -49.36 -32.11 23.82
C PHE A 6 -48.20 -31.79 22.86
N ILE A 7 -47.51 -30.70 23.15
CA ILE A 7 -46.27 -30.25 22.49
C ILE A 7 -45.11 -30.87 23.27
N LEU A 8 -44.22 -31.60 22.58
CA LEU A 8 -42.96 -32.06 23.17
C LEU A 8 -41.92 -32.39 22.08
N ILE A 9 -41.01 -31.46 21.75
CA ILE A 9 -39.60 -31.66 21.31
C ILE A 9 -38.90 -30.30 21.53
N ILE A 10 -38.27 -29.98 22.66
CA ILE A 10 -36.87 -30.27 23.09
C ILE A 10 -35.80 -30.05 21.99
N GLY A 11 -35.29 -28.81 21.94
CA GLY A 11 -33.87 -28.44 22.18
C GLY A 11 -32.73 -29.02 21.32
N CYS A 12 -32.12 -28.14 20.51
CA CYS A 12 -30.66 -28.01 20.26
C CYS A 12 -30.42 -26.55 19.83
N ILE A 13 -29.90 -25.66 20.68
CA ILE A 13 -28.47 -25.41 20.98
C ILE A 13 -27.70 -24.94 19.73
N VAL A 14 -27.54 -23.60 19.70
CA VAL A 14 -26.49 -22.77 19.10
C VAL A 14 -25.76 -23.29 17.86
N THR A 15 -25.92 -22.54 16.78
CA THR A 15 -24.79 -22.12 15.94
C THR A 15 -24.88 -20.63 15.75
N ALA A 16 -23.87 -19.94 16.26
CA ALA A 16 -23.62 -18.53 16.07
C ALA A 16 -23.66 -18.20 14.58
N CYS A 17 -24.53 -17.28 14.18
CA CYS A 17 -24.30 -16.53 12.96
C CYS A 17 -23.09 -15.63 13.26
N GLY A 18 -21.91 -16.12 12.92
CA GLY A 18 -20.74 -15.28 12.74
C GLY A 18 -21.12 -14.24 11.71
N ASP A 19 -21.11 -12.98 12.14
CA ASP A 19 -21.14 -11.84 11.25
C ASP A 19 -19.79 -11.86 10.53
N ASP A 20 -19.71 -12.57 9.40
CA ASP A 20 -18.60 -12.49 8.47
C ASP A 20 -18.63 -11.07 7.87
N GLN A 21 -18.12 -10.12 8.65
CA GLN A 21 -17.62 -8.85 8.14
C GLN A 21 -16.44 -9.19 7.24
N GLN A 22 -16.76 -9.57 6.00
CA GLN A 22 -15.84 -9.56 4.88
C GLN A 22 -15.37 -8.11 4.76
N SER A 23 -14.25 -7.83 5.42
CA SER A 23 -13.54 -6.58 5.35
C SER A 23 -13.14 -6.41 3.89
N THR A 24 -13.98 -5.68 3.16
CA THR A 24 -13.59 -5.08 1.90
C THR A 24 -12.45 -4.13 2.26
N VAL A 25 -11.21 -4.59 2.09
CA VAL A 25 -10.03 -3.74 2.15
C VAL A 25 -10.19 -2.78 0.98
N SER A 26 -10.89 -1.68 1.26
CA SER A 26 -11.08 -0.58 0.34
C SER A 26 -9.67 -0.07 0.04
N THR A 27 -9.20 -0.41 -1.15
CA THR A 27 -7.87 -0.03 -1.66
C THR A 27 -7.97 1.41 -2.16
N THR A 28 -8.53 2.29 -1.33
CA THR A 28 -8.60 3.70 -1.66
C THR A 28 -7.21 4.27 -1.41
N GLN A 29 -6.59 4.79 -2.46
CA GLN A 29 -5.43 5.67 -2.32
C GLN A 29 -5.76 6.71 -1.23
N PRO A 30 -4.79 7.08 -0.38
CA PRO A 30 -5.05 8.15 0.59
C PRO A 30 -5.58 9.38 -0.16
N GLU A 31 -6.57 10.05 0.44
CA GLU A 31 -7.18 11.24 -0.14
C GLU A 31 -6.10 12.20 -0.65
N LYS A 32 -6.33 12.79 -1.84
CA LYS A 32 -5.34 13.64 -2.50
C LYS A 32 -4.84 14.70 -1.52
N TYR A 33 -3.56 14.64 -1.20
CA TYR A 33 -2.97 15.46 -0.16
C TYR A 33 -3.10 16.95 -0.50
N ASN A 34 -3.63 17.74 0.45
CA ASN A 34 -3.80 19.18 0.26
C ASN A 34 -2.60 19.96 0.81
N ILE A 35 -1.72 20.37 -0.12
CA ILE A 35 -0.50 21.14 0.19
C ILE A 35 -0.76 22.48 0.88
N THR A 36 -1.92 23.13 0.66
CA THR A 36 -2.20 24.45 1.24
C THR A 36 -2.50 24.41 2.74
N LYS A 37 -2.77 23.21 3.28
CA LYS A 37 -2.95 22.98 4.72
C LYS A 37 -1.64 22.64 5.43
N ASP A 38 -0.51 22.56 4.71
CA ASP A 38 0.79 22.19 5.29
C ASP A 38 1.53 23.38 5.89
N THR A 39 1.31 23.65 7.17
CA THR A 39 2.03 24.71 7.89
C THR A 39 3.47 24.33 8.24
N THR A 40 3.87 23.05 8.14
CA THR A 40 5.23 22.60 8.51
C THR A 40 6.29 23.04 7.49
N VAL A 41 5.88 23.40 6.28
CA VAL A 41 6.74 24.06 5.27
C VAL A 41 7.25 25.41 5.78
N THR A 42 6.50 26.11 6.64
CA THR A 42 6.73 27.53 6.97
C THR A 42 7.84 27.78 7.99
N ALA A 43 8.21 26.81 8.83
CA ALA A 43 9.35 26.95 9.75
C ALA A 43 10.72 26.74 9.07
N GLY A 44 10.74 26.24 7.83
CA GLY A 44 11.96 26.05 7.04
C GLY A 44 12.85 24.86 7.47
N GLU A 45 12.64 24.28 8.65
CA GLU A 45 13.47 23.22 9.23
C GLU A 45 13.16 21.81 8.67
N MET A 46 11.94 21.60 8.19
CA MET A 46 11.45 20.30 7.70
C MET A 46 11.40 20.27 6.17
N LYS A 47 11.75 19.12 5.58
CA LYS A 47 11.52 18.81 4.17
C LYS A 47 10.54 17.65 4.05
N ARG A 48 9.60 17.81 3.13
CA ARG A 48 8.64 16.78 2.74
C ARG A 48 9.23 15.85 1.69
N TYR A 49 8.96 14.57 1.87
CA TYR A 49 9.13 13.48 0.92
C TYR A 49 7.81 12.70 0.86
N TRP A 50 7.79 11.63 0.07
CA TRP A 50 6.68 10.71 -0.03
C TRP A 50 7.12 9.31 0.38
N LEU A 51 6.54 8.81 1.46
CA LEU A 51 6.69 7.42 1.88
C LEU A 51 5.72 6.58 1.06
N VAL A 52 6.23 5.71 0.19
CA VAL A 52 5.42 4.76 -0.57
C VAL A 52 5.59 3.37 0.04
N LEU A 53 4.47 2.76 0.41
CA LEU A 53 4.39 1.39 0.88
C LEU A 53 4.01 0.49 -0.29
N LEU A 54 4.87 -0.48 -0.60
CA LEU A 54 4.63 -1.50 -1.61
C LEU A 54 3.95 -2.68 -0.91
N GLN A 55 2.71 -2.96 -1.28
CA GLN A 55 1.91 -4.06 -0.75
C GLN A 55 1.76 -5.16 -1.80
N LYS A 56 1.48 -6.38 -1.34
CA LYS A 56 1.13 -7.51 -2.18
C LYS A 56 -0.11 -7.16 -3.02
N GLY A 57 0.02 -7.28 -4.34
CA GLY A 57 -1.10 -7.07 -5.25
C GLY A 57 -1.93 -8.34 -5.48
N PRO A 58 -3.13 -8.21 -6.08
CA PRO A 58 -4.04 -9.33 -6.33
C PRO A 58 -3.53 -10.29 -7.42
N ASN A 59 -2.69 -9.82 -8.34
CA ASN A 59 -2.24 -10.60 -9.50
C ASN A 59 -0.82 -11.12 -9.28
N ARG A 60 -0.68 -12.30 -8.68
CA ARG A 60 0.62 -12.90 -8.34
C ARG A 60 0.83 -14.34 -8.81
N ASN A 61 -0.08 -14.83 -9.64
CA ASN A 61 -0.09 -16.18 -10.19
C ASN A 61 0.71 -16.31 -11.51
N GLN A 62 1.60 -15.37 -11.82
CA GLN A 62 2.44 -15.45 -13.01
C GLN A 62 3.43 -16.63 -12.92
N ASP A 63 3.74 -17.26 -14.05
CA ASP A 63 4.80 -18.26 -14.15
C ASP A 63 6.18 -17.65 -13.83
N SER A 64 7.18 -18.51 -13.58
CA SER A 64 8.53 -18.10 -13.19
C SER A 64 9.18 -17.12 -14.17
N ILE A 65 9.03 -17.34 -15.48
CA ILE A 65 9.65 -16.52 -16.53
C ILE A 65 8.97 -15.14 -16.55
N SER A 66 7.64 -15.10 -16.47
CA SER A 66 6.88 -13.86 -16.40
C SER A 66 7.18 -13.07 -15.13
N ALA A 67 7.26 -13.75 -13.98
CA ALA A 67 7.60 -13.13 -12.70
C ALA A 67 9.00 -12.52 -12.69
N GLU A 68 9.99 -13.21 -13.27
CA GLU A 68 11.36 -12.71 -13.40
C GLU A 68 11.43 -11.48 -14.31
N LYS A 69 10.74 -11.49 -15.45
CA LYS A 69 10.65 -10.32 -16.35
C LYS A 69 10.04 -9.10 -15.66
N ILE A 70 8.96 -9.30 -14.91
CA ILE A 70 8.31 -8.23 -14.13
C ILE A 70 9.30 -7.66 -13.10
N GLN A 71 10.00 -8.54 -12.38
CA GLN A 71 10.98 -8.13 -11.36
C GLN A 71 12.17 -7.38 -11.98
N ALA A 72 12.70 -7.84 -13.12
CA ALA A 72 13.80 -7.16 -13.80
C ALA A 72 13.40 -5.75 -14.26
N ALA A 73 12.20 -5.60 -14.83
CA ALA A 73 11.66 -4.31 -15.23
C ALA A 73 11.38 -3.38 -14.02
N HIS A 74 10.91 -3.95 -12.90
CA HIS A 74 10.75 -3.23 -11.63
C HIS A 74 12.08 -2.65 -11.14
N MET A 75 13.15 -3.47 -11.13
CA MET A 75 14.49 -3.02 -10.75
C MET A 75 15.05 -1.96 -11.72
N ALA A 76 14.79 -2.09 -13.02
CA ALA A 76 15.19 -1.08 -14.00
C ALA A 76 14.49 0.27 -13.74
N ASN A 77 13.21 0.23 -13.37
CA ASN A 77 12.45 1.43 -13.01
C ASN A 77 13.01 2.10 -11.74
N ILE A 78 13.32 1.33 -10.69
CA ILE A 78 13.97 1.81 -9.47
C ILE A 78 15.27 2.54 -9.80
N ASN A 79 16.14 1.91 -10.61
CA ASN A 79 17.43 2.50 -10.97
C ASN A 79 17.28 3.80 -11.78
N ARG A 80 16.30 3.84 -12.71
CA ARG A 80 15.98 5.04 -13.48
C ARG A 80 15.52 6.17 -12.55
N LEU A 81 14.57 5.92 -11.65
CA LEU A 81 14.04 6.93 -10.73
C LEU A 81 15.10 7.42 -9.72
N ALA A 82 16.01 6.54 -9.30
CA ALA A 82 17.14 6.90 -8.46
C ALA A 82 18.10 7.84 -9.21
N LYS A 83 18.43 7.54 -10.47
CA LYS A 83 19.26 8.41 -11.33
C LYS A 83 18.62 9.78 -11.58
N GLU A 84 17.29 9.82 -11.71
CA GLU A 84 16.52 11.06 -11.85
C GLU A 84 16.37 11.85 -10.54
N GLY A 85 16.86 11.32 -9.40
CA GLY A 85 16.74 11.95 -8.09
C GLY A 85 15.31 11.96 -7.53
N LYS A 86 14.41 11.18 -8.12
CA LYS A 86 13.00 11.04 -7.72
C LYS A 86 12.82 9.97 -6.66
N LEU A 87 13.64 8.92 -6.68
CA LEU A 87 13.68 7.88 -5.67
C LEU A 87 14.92 8.07 -4.78
N VAL A 88 14.70 8.50 -3.55
CA VAL A 88 15.77 8.76 -2.56
C VAL A 88 16.27 7.46 -1.97
N MET A 89 15.34 6.55 -1.64
CA MET A 89 15.64 5.23 -1.11
C MET A 89 14.59 4.23 -1.57
N ALA A 90 15.02 2.99 -1.74
CA ALA A 90 14.15 1.85 -1.98
C ALA A 90 14.70 0.62 -1.28
N GLY A 91 13.82 -0.20 -0.69
CA GLY A 91 14.24 -1.43 -0.06
C GLY A 91 13.09 -2.39 0.20
N PRO A 92 13.38 -3.71 0.27
CA PRO A 92 12.41 -4.71 0.66
C PRO A 92 12.15 -4.64 2.18
N ILE A 93 10.98 -5.12 2.58
CA ILE A 93 10.72 -5.47 3.98
C ILE A 93 11.24 -6.88 4.22
N GLY A 94 12.01 -7.06 5.30
CA GLY A 94 12.68 -8.32 5.64
C GLY A 94 11.79 -9.37 6.30
N VAL A 95 10.47 -9.21 6.22
CA VAL A 95 9.50 -10.19 6.73
C VAL A 95 8.59 -10.64 5.60
N GLU A 96 8.18 -11.90 5.64
CA GLU A 96 7.20 -12.45 4.70
C GLU A 96 5.79 -12.05 5.15
N ASP A 97 5.33 -10.90 4.66
CA ASP A 97 4.01 -10.35 4.93
C ASP A 97 3.46 -9.64 3.66
N ASP A 98 2.26 -9.07 3.76
CA ASP A 98 1.64 -8.28 2.70
C ASP A 98 2.44 -7.01 2.40
N LEU A 99 3.16 -6.44 3.36
CA LEU A 99 4.06 -5.33 3.11
C LEU A 99 5.39 -5.85 2.51
N ARG A 100 5.67 -5.45 1.27
CA ARG A 100 6.78 -5.97 0.46
C ARG A 100 7.99 -5.07 0.41
N GLY A 101 7.79 -3.76 0.54
CA GLY A 101 8.88 -2.81 0.43
C GLY A 101 8.45 -1.38 0.72
N ILE A 102 9.44 -0.51 0.77
CA ILE A 102 9.26 0.92 0.98
C ILE A 102 10.07 1.68 -0.06
N PHE A 103 9.46 2.71 -0.64
CA PHE A 103 10.16 3.78 -1.34
C PHE A 103 10.06 5.10 -0.56
N LEU A 104 11.13 5.89 -0.62
CA LEU A 104 11.09 7.29 -0.23
C LEU A 104 11.29 8.14 -1.47
N MET A 105 10.27 8.89 -1.89
CA MET A 105 10.29 9.67 -3.12
C MET A 105 10.38 11.18 -2.87
N ASN A 106 11.09 11.88 -3.76
CA ASN A 106 11.24 13.32 -3.78
C ASN A 106 10.38 13.90 -4.92
N CYS A 107 9.10 14.11 -4.60
CA CYS A 107 8.08 14.59 -5.54
C CYS A 107 7.39 15.86 -5.02
N ALA A 108 7.04 16.76 -5.92
CA ALA A 108 6.38 18.04 -5.66
C ALA A 108 4.98 17.86 -5.07
N ASP A 109 4.21 16.88 -5.52
CA ASP A 109 2.86 16.60 -5.02
C ASP A 109 2.49 15.11 -5.20
N SER A 110 1.27 14.73 -4.80
CA SER A 110 0.79 13.35 -4.89
C SER A 110 0.56 12.90 -6.33
N THR A 111 0.20 13.83 -7.23
CA THR A 111 -0.01 13.52 -8.65
C THR A 111 1.32 13.09 -9.29
N GLU A 112 2.42 13.75 -8.93
CA GLU A 112 3.74 13.35 -9.40
C GLU A 112 4.16 11.97 -8.86
N VAL A 113 3.84 11.64 -7.60
CA VAL A 113 4.06 10.29 -7.07
C VAL A 113 3.31 9.26 -7.88
N GLU A 114 2.00 9.48 -8.11
CA GLU A 114 1.17 8.57 -8.91
C GLU A 114 1.75 8.35 -10.30
N ASN A 115 2.16 9.43 -10.97
CA ASN A 115 2.74 9.34 -12.31
C ASN A 115 3.99 8.44 -12.32
N PHE A 116 4.86 8.52 -11.32
CA PHE A 116 6.05 7.65 -11.26
C PHE A 116 5.73 6.22 -10.84
N VAL A 117 4.84 6.04 -9.85
CA VAL A 117 4.38 4.72 -9.40
C VAL A 117 3.75 3.93 -10.55
N MET A 118 2.97 4.60 -11.41
CA MET A 118 2.32 3.98 -12.57
C MET A 118 3.27 3.63 -13.71
N THR A 119 4.57 3.94 -13.62
CA THR A 119 5.60 3.45 -14.57
C THR A 119 6.18 2.10 -14.19
N ASP A 120 5.85 1.57 -13.01
CA ASP A 120 6.41 0.34 -12.49
C ASP A 120 5.66 -0.89 -13.03
N SER A 121 6.38 -1.82 -13.69
CA SER A 121 5.82 -3.06 -14.21
C SER A 121 5.12 -3.90 -13.14
N ALA A 122 5.61 -3.88 -11.89
CA ALA A 122 4.99 -4.61 -10.80
C ALA A 122 3.64 -4.01 -10.39
N VAL A 123 3.45 -2.70 -10.57
CA VAL A 123 2.18 -2.01 -10.33
C VAL A 123 1.23 -2.19 -11.52
N ILE A 124 1.71 -1.96 -12.74
CA ILE A 124 0.92 -2.09 -13.99
C ILE A 124 0.32 -3.50 -14.11
N THR A 125 1.07 -4.53 -13.72
CA THR A 125 0.61 -5.93 -13.78
C THR A 125 -0.26 -6.34 -12.59
N GLY A 126 -0.44 -5.46 -11.60
CA GLY A 126 -1.17 -5.74 -10.37
C GLY A 126 -0.44 -6.71 -9.43
N ARG A 127 0.87 -6.92 -9.62
CA ARG A 127 1.71 -7.74 -8.74
C ARG A 127 2.00 -7.06 -7.40
N LEU A 128 2.02 -5.72 -7.41
CA LEU A 128 2.12 -4.84 -6.26
C LEU A 128 1.00 -3.79 -6.28
N ILE A 129 0.56 -3.40 -5.10
CA ILE A 129 -0.24 -2.19 -4.87
C ILE A 129 0.69 -1.19 -4.17
N MET A 130 0.61 0.08 -4.53
CA MET A 130 1.37 1.13 -3.86
C MET A 130 0.42 2.10 -3.15
N LYS A 131 0.71 2.42 -1.88
CA LYS A 131 0.06 3.47 -1.10
C LYS A 131 1.11 4.50 -0.71
N TYR A 132 0.81 5.78 -0.79
CA TYR A 132 1.80 6.81 -0.55
C TYR A 132 1.32 7.85 0.48
N TYR A 133 2.22 8.31 1.34
CA TYR A 133 1.91 9.30 2.37
C TYR A 133 2.94 10.42 2.30
N PRO A 134 2.53 11.69 2.48
CA PRO A 134 3.50 12.73 2.69
C PRO A 134 4.21 12.46 4.03
N TRP A 135 5.53 12.58 4.04
CA TRP A 135 6.36 12.34 5.22
C TRP A 135 7.41 13.43 5.35
N TRP A 136 7.61 13.97 6.54
CA TRP A 136 8.55 15.06 6.79
C TRP A 136 9.72 14.59 7.63
N THR A 137 10.88 15.15 7.32
CA THR A 137 12.09 14.97 8.12
C THR A 137 12.91 16.25 8.14
N MET A 138 13.80 16.37 9.11
CA MET A 138 14.66 17.54 9.26
C MET A 138 15.64 17.64 8.08
N LYS A 139 15.73 18.85 7.49
CA LYS A 139 16.65 19.11 6.37
C LYS A 139 18.09 18.85 6.76
N GLY A 140 18.81 18.11 5.90
CA GLY A 140 20.26 17.89 6.04
C GLY A 140 20.70 17.10 7.27
N LYS A 141 19.77 16.59 8.08
CA LYS A 141 20.11 15.91 9.34
C LYS A 141 20.53 14.46 9.16
N TYR A 142 19.90 13.78 8.21
CA TYR A 142 20.09 12.34 7.97
C TYR A 142 20.66 12.13 6.56
N VAL A 143 21.76 11.39 6.50
CA VAL A 143 22.40 10.92 5.27
C VAL A 143 22.59 9.42 5.44
N PHE A 144 22.03 8.62 4.54
CA PHE A 144 22.36 7.20 4.48
C PHE A 144 23.81 7.07 4.00
N LYS A 145 24.65 6.46 4.84
CA LYS A 145 26.06 6.20 4.56
C LYS A 145 26.23 4.81 3.97
#